data_AF-A0AAD5T6D1-F1
#
_entry.id   AF-A0AAD5T6D1-F1
#
_cell.length_a   1.000
_cell.length_b   1.000
_cell.length_c   1.000
_cell.angle_alpha   90.00
_cell.angle_beta   90.00
_cell.angle_gamma   90.00
#
_symmetry.space_group_name_H-M   'P 1'
#
loop_
_entity.id
_entity.type
_entity.pdbx_description
1 polymer ?
#
loop_
_entity_poly.entity_id
_entity_poly.type
_entity_poly.pdbx_seq_one_letter_code
_entity_poly.pdbx_strand_id
1 'polypeptide(L)'
;MLQSKVHVRKTRRGGVIKVVKELYLRDDIHCGVAACGECNTLPVPTTPAPTPFLLASAASLAIAPPASTVVSTGARHYLLPDTNIFMHQIDLMEHKAFTNVIVLQTVLEELRHRSDSVYERVRALVKDSDKAFYVFSNEFSRDTFVKKLKDESPNDRNDRGITSYLAACLWYAKHVPGGTTVVLLTDDADNRRKATTAGLFAYSVREYVEGMKKFPELCDMIAVVDENVADEGKKFTYSDHITASQINAGLKSGAFCQGSMNISFHNFLEGSIFTTVNGEDTTVKIVGRSNLNRAMQGDIVAVKILPKSAWPRSNDNVVIEAEEDDESLDKIDPNTLLDPLTAGDLVGEDDSMEIDEKFAAASAKYDFVRTGCVVGIIQRKWRQYCGTIETPKGSSSNGQQSVFFWPMDKRIPKIRIRTRQARQISGQRIMVAIDAWPKNTRYPTGHFVKSLGAVGDRRTETDVILLEHDVRFMPFSKQVLSFLPAEGESWIVKKEDLAGRMDFRHLDVCSIDPPGLYFQYRRFI
;
A
#
# COMPACT_ATOMS: atom_id res chain seq x y z
N MET A 1 27.80 -1.00 -26.90
CA MET A 1 28.83 -0.09 -26.34
C MET A 1 29.04 -0.38 -24.87
N LEU A 2 30.26 -0.23 -24.32
CA LEU A 2 30.54 -0.47 -22.90
C LEU A 2 30.66 0.87 -22.14
N GLN A 3 30.07 0.96 -20.96
CA GLN A 3 30.24 2.08 -20.01
C GLN A 3 30.53 1.52 -18.61
N SER A 4 31.35 2.19 -17.82
CA SER A 4 31.62 1.80 -16.42
C SER A 4 30.82 2.69 -15.46
N LYS A 5 29.92 2.10 -14.68
CA LYS A 5 29.18 2.78 -13.61
C LYS A 5 29.91 2.56 -12.28
N VAL A 6 30.43 3.65 -11.71
CA VAL A 6 31.17 3.61 -10.45
C VAL A 6 30.29 4.19 -9.35
N HIS A 7 30.07 3.45 -8.26
CA HIS A 7 29.37 3.96 -7.08
C HIS A 7 30.09 3.57 -5.80
N VAL A 8 29.96 4.41 -4.77
CA VAL A 8 30.54 4.16 -3.45
C VAL A 8 29.44 3.63 -2.53
N ARG A 9 29.70 2.52 -1.82
CA ARG A 9 28.76 1.94 -0.86
C ARG A 9 29.44 1.76 0.50
N LYS A 10 28.75 2.17 1.56
CA LYS A 10 29.16 1.88 2.94
C LYS A 10 28.71 0.46 3.33
N THR A 11 29.61 -0.33 3.88
CA THR A 11 29.33 -1.68 4.37
C THR A 11 28.64 -1.66 5.73
N ARG A 12 28.02 -2.77 6.13
CA ARG A 12 27.41 -2.92 7.47
C ARG A 12 28.41 -2.67 8.61
N ARG A 13 29.71 -2.86 8.38
CA ARG A 13 30.81 -2.62 9.34
C ARG A 13 31.41 -1.20 9.25
N GLY A 14 30.79 -0.31 8.48
CA GLY A 14 31.21 1.09 8.38
C GLY A 14 32.33 1.38 7.37
N GLY A 15 32.95 0.36 6.77
CA GLY A 15 33.95 0.53 5.70
C GLY A 15 33.34 1.02 4.40
N VAL A 16 34.08 1.85 3.66
CA VAL A 16 33.65 2.45 2.39
C VAL A 16 34.26 1.66 1.22
N ILE A 17 33.43 1.08 0.36
CA ILE A 17 33.87 0.30 -0.80
C ILE A 17 33.46 1.02 -2.09
N LYS A 18 34.39 1.14 -3.04
CA LYS A 18 34.14 1.58 -4.41
C LYS A 18 33.74 0.36 -5.25
N VAL A 19 32.51 0.35 -5.73
CA VAL A 19 31.99 -0.70 -6.61
C VAL A 19 32.00 -0.18 -8.04
N VAL A 20 32.67 -0.92 -8.93
CA VAL A 20 32.69 -0.66 -10.36
C VAL A 20 31.82 -1.72 -11.03
N LYS A 21 30.80 -1.29 -11.77
CA LYS A 21 29.95 -2.17 -12.57
C LYS A 21 30.09 -1.82 -14.04
N GLU A 22 30.22 -2.85 -14.87
CA GLU A 22 30.15 -2.71 -16.32
C GLU A 22 28.69 -2.62 -16.76
N LEU A 23 28.40 -1.69 -17.66
CA LEU A 23 27.10 -1.45 -18.25
C LEU A 23 27.22 -1.60 -19.77
N TYR A 24 26.54 -2.60 -20.30
CA TYR A 24 26.50 -2.89 -21.72
C TYR A 24 25.29 -2.20 -22.33
N LEU A 25 25.55 -1.21 -23.19
CA LEU A 25 24.54 -0.53 -24.00
C LEU A 25 24.29 -1.32 -25.28
N ARG A 26 23.03 -1.68 -25.47
CA ARG A 26 22.47 -2.55 -26.48
C ARG A 26 21.59 -1.77 -27.44
N ASP A 27 21.51 -2.25 -28.67
CA ASP A 27 20.63 -1.78 -29.76
C ASP A 27 19.54 -2.80 -30.12
N ASP A 28 19.58 -4.00 -29.54
CA ASP A 28 18.62 -5.08 -29.73
C ASP A 28 17.50 -5.11 -28.67
N ILE A 29 17.17 -3.94 -28.09
CA ILE A 29 16.10 -3.81 -27.10
C ILE A 29 14.78 -3.50 -27.80
N HIS A 30 13.87 -4.46 -27.77
CA HIS A 30 12.54 -4.34 -28.36
C HIS A 30 11.70 -3.23 -27.67
N CYS A 31 10.87 -2.50 -28.43
CA CYS A 31 10.02 -1.44 -27.88
C CYS A 31 8.71 -1.94 -27.23
N GLY A 32 8.33 -3.20 -27.51
CA GLY A 32 7.11 -3.85 -27.01
C GLY A 32 5.85 -3.60 -27.85
N VAL A 33 5.95 -2.75 -28.88
CA VAL A 33 4.84 -2.39 -29.77
C VAL A 33 4.78 -3.38 -30.94
N ALA A 34 3.67 -4.10 -31.07
CA ALA A 34 3.51 -5.09 -32.15
C ALA A 34 3.55 -4.48 -33.57
N ALA A 35 3.09 -3.23 -33.70
CA ALA A 35 3.06 -2.52 -34.98
C ALA A 35 4.42 -1.90 -35.37
N CYS A 36 5.48 -2.06 -34.56
CA CYS A 36 6.77 -1.46 -34.84
C CYS A 36 7.51 -2.23 -35.95
N GLY A 37 7.65 -1.62 -37.12
CA GLY A 37 8.40 -2.22 -38.24
C GLY A 37 9.90 -2.38 -37.98
N GLU A 38 10.52 -1.44 -37.26
CA GLU A 38 11.96 -1.48 -36.96
C GLU A 38 12.31 -2.60 -35.96
N CYS A 39 11.58 -2.68 -34.85
CA CYS A 39 11.85 -3.67 -33.81
C CYS A 39 11.51 -5.11 -34.23
N ASN A 40 10.51 -5.32 -35.08
CA ASN A 40 10.16 -6.65 -35.60
C ASN A 40 11.23 -7.28 -36.50
N THR A 41 12.21 -6.50 -36.96
CA THR A 41 13.35 -6.99 -37.75
C THR A 41 14.56 -7.39 -36.89
N LEU A 42 14.53 -7.10 -35.59
CA LEU A 42 15.61 -7.47 -34.66
C LEU A 42 15.62 -8.99 -34.43
N PRO A 43 16.81 -9.61 -34.33
CA PRO A 43 16.92 -11.05 -34.13
C PRO A 43 16.32 -11.46 -32.78
N VAL A 44 15.29 -12.30 -32.80
CA VAL A 44 14.71 -12.92 -31.60
C VAL A 44 15.67 -14.01 -31.10
N PRO A 45 16.08 -14.02 -29.81
CA PRO A 45 16.95 -15.05 -29.28
C PRO A 45 16.29 -16.43 -29.39
N THR A 46 16.96 -17.37 -30.06
CA THR A 46 16.48 -18.71 -30.43
C THR A 46 16.70 -19.80 -29.36
N THR A 47 17.06 -19.45 -28.13
CA THR A 47 17.39 -20.45 -27.09
C THR A 47 16.19 -20.83 -26.21
N PRO A 48 15.87 -22.14 -26.07
CA PRO A 48 14.95 -22.64 -25.06
C PRO A 48 15.71 -22.79 -23.73
N ALA A 49 15.89 -21.69 -22.99
CA ALA A 49 16.44 -21.74 -21.64
C ALA A 49 15.33 -21.48 -20.60
N PRO A 50 15.22 -22.29 -19.53
CA PRO A 50 14.35 -21.97 -18.42
C PRO A 50 14.96 -20.76 -17.70
N THR A 51 14.13 -19.74 -17.45
CA THR A 51 14.45 -18.42 -16.87
C THR A 51 15.02 -17.37 -17.85
N PRO A 52 14.18 -16.44 -18.34
CA PRO A 52 14.66 -15.15 -18.81
C PRO A 52 14.60 -14.16 -17.65
N PHE A 53 15.76 -13.82 -17.09
CA PHE A 53 15.90 -12.54 -16.42
C PHE A 53 15.78 -11.47 -17.53
N LEU A 54 14.64 -10.78 -17.58
CA LEU A 54 14.42 -9.54 -18.34
C LEU A 54 14.53 -9.63 -19.87
N LEU A 55 13.78 -10.53 -20.50
CA LEU A 55 13.37 -10.38 -21.91
C LEU A 55 11.88 -10.71 -22.01
N ALA A 56 11.12 -9.69 -22.42
CA ALA A 56 9.73 -9.68 -22.88
C ALA A 56 9.00 -11.04 -22.85
N SER A 57 8.27 -11.34 -21.77
CA SER A 57 7.21 -12.36 -21.82
C SER A 57 5.88 -11.69 -22.18
N ALA A 58 5.51 -11.79 -23.45
CA ALA A 58 4.16 -12.07 -23.93
C ALA A 58 2.99 -11.13 -23.53
N ALA A 59 3.17 -9.81 -23.62
CA ALA A 59 2.06 -8.94 -23.97
C ALA A 59 2.50 -7.94 -25.03
N SER A 60 2.12 -8.19 -26.28
CA SER A 60 2.17 -7.16 -27.31
C SER A 60 1.27 -6.01 -26.88
N LEU A 61 1.81 -4.79 -26.83
CA LEU A 61 0.98 -3.60 -26.62
C LEU A 61 -0.13 -3.58 -27.67
N ALA A 62 -1.38 -3.63 -27.22
CA ALA A 62 -2.53 -3.78 -28.10
C ALA A 62 -2.86 -2.43 -28.76
N ILE A 63 -3.28 -2.48 -30.03
CA ILE A 63 -3.74 -1.30 -30.79
C ILE A 63 -5.20 -0.98 -30.39
N ALA A 64 -5.45 -0.74 -29.10
CA ALA A 64 -6.76 -0.36 -28.58
C ALA A 64 -6.74 1.12 -28.17
N PRO A 65 -7.74 1.93 -28.58
CA PRO A 65 -7.84 3.29 -28.11
C PRO A 65 -8.09 3.30 -26.59
N PRO A 66 -7.26 4.01 -25.80
CA PRO A 66 -7.47 4.13 -24.37
C PRO A 66 -8.79 4.83 -24.05
N ALA A 67 -9.29 4.64 -22.83
CA ALA A 67 -10.59 5.17 -22.41
C ALA A 67 -10.62 6.70 -22.18
N SER A 68 -9.45 7.34 -22.12
CA SER A 68 -9.32 8.78 -21.85
C SER A 68 -9.45 9.62 -23.12
N THR A 69 -10.23 10.69 -23.04
CA THR A 69 -10.47 11.64 -24.15
C THR A 69 -9.55 12.88 -24.10
N VAL A 70 -8.62 12.93 -23.14
CA VAL A 70 -7.73 14.10 -22.93
C VAL A 70 -6.76 14.29 -24.08
N VAL A 71 -6.24 13.20 -24.63
CA VAL A 71 -5.47 13.24 -25.88
C VAL A 71 -6.48 13.15 -27.01
N SER A 72 -6.72 14.28 -27.69
CA SER A 72 -7.52 14.45 -28.92
C SER A 72 -8.48 13.29 -29.25
N THR A 73 -9.79 13.53 -29.15
CA THR A 73 -10.88 12.55 -29.36
C THR A 73 -10.56 11.47 -30.40
N GLY A 74 -10.21 10.27 -29.94
CA GLY A 74 -9.97 9.09 -30.78
C GLY A 74 -8.51 8.76 -31.11
N ALA A 75 -7.54 9.55 -30.62
CA ALA A 75 -6.12 9.22 -30.75
C ALA A 75 -5.74 8.02 -29.86
N ARG A 76 -4.95 7.10 -30.42
CA ARG A 76 -4.37 5.97 -29.68
C ARG A 76 -3.15 6.50 -28.91
N HIS A 77 -2.95 6.08 -27.66
CA HIS A 77 -1.75 6.46 -26.94
C HIS A 77 -1.26 5.41 -25.95
N TYR A 78 0.06 5.45 -25.69
CA TYR A 78 0.73 4.67 -24.65
C TYR A 78 0.96 5.53 -23.40
N LEU A 79 0.87 4.91 -22.22
CA LEU A 79 1.10 5.59 -20.95
C LEU A 79 2.49 5.27 -20.40
N LEU A 80 3.26 6.31 -20.10
CA LEU A 80 4.51 6.22 -19.33
C LEU A 80 4.29 6.92 -17.98
N PRO A 81 3.89 6.19 -16.93
CA PRO A 81 3.83 6.72 -15.57
C PRO A 81 5.22 6.86 -14.95
N ASP A 82 5.38 7.90 -14.13
CA ASP A 82 6.55 8.09 -13.28
C ASP A 82 6.55 7.16 -12.04
N THR A 83 7.62 7.23 -11.24
CA THR A 83 7.73 6.44 -10.00
C THR A 83 6.69 6.83 -8.96
N ASN A 84 6.36 8.12 -8.84
CA ASN A 84 5.44 8.62 -7.81
C ASN A 84 4.00 8.16 -8.07
N ILE A 85 3.60 8.00 -9.33
CA ILE A 85 2.29 7.45 -9.70
C ILE A 85 2.18 6.01 -9.23
N PHE A 86 3.18 5.17 -9.43
CA PHE A 86 3.13 3.81 -8.88
C PHE A 86 3.18 3.82 -7.35
N MET A 87 3.89 4.74 -6.71
CA MET A 87 3.96 4.80 -5.26
C MET A 87 2.65 5.24 -4.61
N HIS A 88 1.93 6.18 -5.21
CA HIS A 88 0.75 6.80 -4.63
C HIS A 88 -0.57 6.34 -5.24
N GLN A 89 -0.55 5.84 -6.49
CA GLN A 89 -1.73 5.55 -7.30
C GLN A 89 -1.69 4.12 -7.87
N ILE A 90 -1.05 3.16 -7.18
CA ILE A 90 -0.99 1.76 -7.64
C ILE A 90 -2.39 1.13 -7.78
N ASP A 91 -3.30 1.44 -6.86
CA ASP A 91 -4.68 0.92 -6.89
C ASP A 91 -5.42 1.38 -8.15
N LEU A 92 -5.15 2.62 -8.58
CA LEU A 92 -5.65 3.16 -9.85
C LEU A 92 -5.06 2.42 -11.06
N MET A 93 -3.76 2.13 -11.06
CA MET A 93 -3.08 1.38 -12.14
C MET A 93 -3.56 -0.09 -12.23
N GLU A 94 -4.00 -0.66 -11.12
CA GLU A 94 -4.63 -1.98 -11.06
C GLU A 94 -6.07 -1.99 -11.61
N HIS A 95 -6.70 -0.83 -11.82
CA HIS A 95 -8.03 -0.76 -12.42
C HIS A 95 -8.04 -1.14 -13.91
N LYS A 96 -9.07 -1.88 -14.35
CA LYS A 96 -9.23 -2.37 -15.75
C LYS A 96 -9.20 -1.28 -16.84
N ALA A 97 -9.39 -0.02 -16.46
CA ALA A 97 -9.35 1.12 -17.36
C ALA A 97 -7.93 1.44 -17.86
N PHE A 98 -6.90 1.07 -17.08
CA PHE A 98 -5.51 1.27 -17.45
C PHE A 98 -4.98 0.04 -18.17
N THR A 99 -4.76 0.21 -19.47
CA THR A 99 -4.15 -0.77 -20.37
C THR A 99 -3.05 -0.10 -21.20
N ASN A 100 -2.17 -0.90 -21.79
CA ASN A 100 -1.09 -0.41 -22.67
C ASN A 100 -0.11 0.55 -21.98
N VAL A 101 0.39 0.13 -20.82
CA VAL A 101 1.31 0.91 -19.97
C VAL A 101 2.75 0.46 -20.20
N ILE A 102 3.65 1.42 -20.39
CA ILE A 102 5.09 1.19 -20.53
C ILE A 102 5.76 1.59 -19.22
N VAL A 103 6.37 0.62 -18.56
CA VAL A 103 7.12 0.79 -17.32
C VAL A 103 8.61 0.82 -17.66
N LEU A 104 9.29 1.91 -17.33
CA LEU A 104 10.75 1.95 -17.53
C LEU A 104 11.47 1.13 -16.45
N GLN A 105 12.61 0.55 -16.83
CA GLN A 105 13.48 -0.15 -15.89
C GLN A 105 13.92 0.75 -14.72
N THR A 106 14.22 2.02 -14.97
CA THR A 106 14.59 2.97 -13.90
C THR A 106 13.48 3.15 -12.87
N VAL A 107 12.22 3.26 -13.30
CA VAL A 107 11.05 3.27 -12.39
C VAL A 107 11.04 2.00 -11.55
N LEU A 108 11.18 0.86 -12.20
CA LEU A 108 11.07 -0.43 -11.55
C LEU A 108 12.20 -0.66 -10.52
N GLU A 109 13.42 -0.21 -10.80
CA GLU A 109 14.54 -0.25 -9.86
C GLU A 109 14.33 0.70 -8.68
N GLU A 110 13.80 1.89 -8.92
CA GLU A 110 13.47 2.85 -7.86
C GLU A 110 12.37 2.33 -6.94
N LEU A 111 11.31 1.74 -7.51
CA LEU A 111 10.24 1.08 -6.76
C LEU A 111 10.78 -0.03 -5.86
N ARG A 112 11.67 -0.89 -6.37
CA ARG A 112 12.31 -1.94 -5.55
C ARG A 112 13.09 -1.37 -4.37
N HIS A 113 13.66 -0.17 -4.49
CA HIS A 113 14.40 0.45 -3.40
C HIS A 113 13.52 1.20 -2.41
N ARG A 114 12.37 1.73 -2.86
CA ARG A 114 11.44 2.50 -2.01
C ARG A 114 10.36 1.64 -1.35
N SER A 115 9.81 0.66 -2.07
CA SER A 115 8.73 -0.21 -1.62
C SER A 115 8.71 -1.53 -2.39
N ASP A 116 9.19 -2.60 -1.76
CA ASP A 116 9.16 -3.95 -2.33
C ASP A 116 7.72 -4.43 -2.62
N SER A 117 6.73 -4.02 -1.79
CA SER A 117 5.33 -4.41 -1.99
C SER A 117 4.74 -3.82 -3.28
N VAL A 118 5.02 -2.55 -3.57
CA VAL A 118 4.58 -1.90 -4.82
C VAL A 118 5.31 -2.51 -6.02
N TYR A 119 6.61 -2.80 -5.87
CA TYR A 119 7.38 -3.50 -6.90
C TYR A 119 6.75 -4.86 -7.27
N GLU A 120 6.39 -5.67 -6.28
CA GLU A 120 5.75 -6.97 -6.50
C GLU A 120 4.39 -6.84 -7.19
N ARG A 121 3.57 -5.85 -6.80
CA ARG A 121 2.29 -5.53 -7.45
C ARG A 121 2.47 -5.12 -8.92
N VAL A 122 3.41 -4.23 -9.22
CA VAL A 122 3.72 -3.84 -10.61
C VAL A 122 4.26 -5.04 -11.42
N ARG A 123 5.07 -5.91 -10.81
CA ARG A 123 5.51 -7.15 -11.47
C ARG A 123 4.37 -8.12 -11.74
N ALA A 124 3.37 -8.19 -10.86
CA ALA A 124 2.16 -8.97 -11.11
C ALA A 124 1.37 -8.41 -12.30
N LEU A 125 1.24 -7.08 -12.41
CA LEU A 125 0.61 -6.42 -13.57
C LEU A 125 1.32 -6.70 -14.89
N VAL A 126 2.66 -6.77 -14.89
CA VAL A 126 3.45 -7.13 -16.09
C VAL A 126 3.22 -8.57 -16.53
N LYS A 127 2.92 -9.48 -15.58
CA LYS A 127 2.61 -10.89 -15.90
C LYS A 127 1.17 -11.07 -16.40
N ASP A 128 0.30 -10.11 -16.15
CA ASP A 128 -1.09 -10.14 -16.59
C ASP A 128 -1.20 -9.74 -18.07
N SER A 129 -1.53 -10.72 -18.91
CA SER A 129 -1.69 -10.50 -20.36
C SER A 129 -2.80 -9.52 -20.71
N ASP A 130 -3.83 -9.43 -19.87
CA ASP A 130 -5.05 -8.67 -20.18
C ASP A 130 -4.82 -7.16 -19.97
N LYS A 131 -3.81 -6.80 -19.16
CA LYS A 131 -3.40 -5.43 -18.87
C LYS A 131 -2.44 -4.83 -19.90
N ALA A 132 -1.66 -5.67 -20.57
CA ALA A 132 -0.62 -5.26 -21.51
C ALA A 132 0.39 -4.25 -20.92
N PHE A 133 0.96 -4.59 -19.75
CA PHE A 133 2.06 -3.82 -19.17
C PHE A 133 3.40 -4.32 -19.73
N TYR A 134 4.21 -3.41 -20.24
CA TYR A 134 5.50 -3.73 -20.84
C TYR A 134 6.64 -3.06 -20.08
N VAL A 135 7.73 -3.80 -19.81
CA VAL A 135 8.93 -3.25 -19.17
C VAL A 135 9.98 -2.92 -20.21
N PHE A 136 10.29 -1.63 -20.37
CA PHE A 136 11.33 -1.17 -21.29
C PHE A 136 12.65 -0.93 -20.56
N SER A 137 13.72 -1.56 -21.05
CA SER A 137 15.06 -1.51 -20.44
C SER A 137 15.85 -0.28 -20.89
N ASN A 138 15.46 0.90 -20.38
CA ASN A 138 16.03 2.19 -20.79
C ASN A 138 17.50 2.40 -20.40
N GLU A 139 17.99 1.88 -19.26
CA GLU A 139 19.41 2.02 -18.88
C GLU A 139 20.34 1.13 -19.74
N PHE A 140 19.81 0.09 -20.38
CA PHE A 140 20.58 -0.77 -21.28
C PHE A 140 20.44 -0.37 -22.75
N SER A 141 19.51 0.52 -23.12
CA SER A 141 19.33 0.95 -24.50
C SER A 141 20.31 2.06 -24.84
N ARG A 142 21.01 1.92 -25.97
CA ARG A 142 21.96 2.93 -26.45
C ARG A 142 21.33 4.31 -26.66
N ASP A 143 20.09 4.35 -27.14
CA ASP A 143 19.44 5.59 -27.56
C ASP A 143 18.76 6.34 -26.41
N THR A 144 18.40 5.62 -25.34
CA THR A 144 17.72 6.20 -24.17
C THR A 144 18.61 6.33 -22.94
N PHE A 145 19.84 5.82 -22.98
CA PHE A 145 20.80 5.92 -21.88
C PHE A 145 21.33 7.34 -21.65
N VAL A 146 21.22 7.82 -20.41
CA VAL A 146 21.72 9.14 -20.00
C VAL A 146 22.97 8.99 -19.13
N LYS A 147 24.09 9.56 -19.59
CA LYS A 147 25.37 9.60 -18.85
C LYS A 147 25.28 10.56 -17.66
N LYS A 148 25.94 10.19 -16.55
CA LYS A 148 26.10 11.08 -15.38
C LYS A 148 27.05 12.23 -15.75
N LEU A 149 26.68 13.47 -15.46
CA LEU A 149 27.60 14.61 -15.61
C LEU A 149 28.58 14.69 -14.41
N LYS A 150 29.73 15.34 -14.63
CA LYS A 150 30.73 15.59 -13.59
C LYS A 150 30.14 16.61 -12.59
N ASP A 151 30.27 16.32 -11.29
CA ASP A 151 29.79 17.14 -10.17
C ASP A 151 28.27 17.16 -9.90
N GLU A 152 27.55 16.22 -10.48
CA GLU A 152 26.11 16.06 -10.25
C GLU A 152 25.79 15.19 -9.01
N SER A 153 24.91 15.65 -8.11
CA SER A 153 24.46 14.84 -6.99
C SER A 153 23.61 13.64 -7.49
N PRO A 154 23.49 12.54 -6.71
CA PRO A 154 22.57 11.46 -7.08
C PRO A 154 21.12 11.93 -7.23
N ASN A 155 20.71 12.95 -6.47
CA ASN A 155 19.38 13.54 -6.60
C ASN A 155 19.26 14.36 -7.88
N ASP A 156 20.26 15.19 -8.20
CA ASP A 156 20.29 15.94 -9.47
C ASP A 156 20.32 15.00 -10.69
N ARG A 157 20.99 13.84 -10.57
CA ARG A 157 20.93 12.77 -11.59
C ARG A 157 19.53 12.18 -11.70
N ASN A 158 18.79 12.01 -10.61
CA ASN A 158 17.39 11.57 -10.63
C ASN A 158 16.46 12.69 -11.13
N ASP A 159 16.82 13.95 -10.91
CA ASP A 159 16.17 15.13 -11.48
C ASP A 159 16.53 15.32 -12.97
N ARG A 160 17.65 14.74 -13.43
CA ARG A 160 17.94 14.37 -14.84
C ARG A 160 17.46 12.97 -15.19
N GLY A 161 16.99 12.21 -14.22
CA GLY A 161 16.21 10.99 -14.43
C GLY A 161 14.95 11.40 -15.15
N ILE A 162 14.41 12.59 -14.88
CA ILE A 162 13.44 13.32 -15.71
C ILE A 162 13.93 13.45 -17.16
N THR A 163 15.20 13.77 -17.42
CA THR A 163 15.79 13.70 -18.78
C THR A 163 15.85 12.27 -19.32
N SER A 164 16.00 11.23 -18.49
CA SER A 164 15.92 9.82 -18.95
C SER A 164 14.48 9.36 -19.23
N TYR A 165 13.51 9.80 -18.42
CA TYR A 165 12.07 9.64 -18.63
C TYR A 165 11.66 10.36 -19.91
N LEU A 166 12.03 11.64 -20.02
CA LEU A 166 11.84 12.47 -21.21
C LEU A 166 12.57 11.88 -22.42
N ALA A 167 13.81 11.38 -22.29
CA ALA A 167 14.54 10.77 -23.40
C ALA A 167 13.85 9.49 -23.87
N ALA A 168 13.35 8.66 -22.94
CA ALA A 168 12.54 7.51 -23.29
C ALA A 168 11.22 7.94 -23.95
N CYS A 169 10.50 8.92 -23.40
CA CYS A 169 9.27 9.46 -23.99
C CYS A 169 9.50 10.04 -25.38
N LEU A 170 10.57 10.83 -25.57
CA LEU A 170 10.97 11.43 -26.85
C LEU A 170 11.37 10.35 -27.85
N TRP A 171 12.08 9.32 -27.40
CA TRP A 171 12.45 8.19 -28.24
C TRP A 171 11.19 7.44 -28.69
N TYR A 172 10.28 7.09 -27.76
CA TYR A 172 9.01 6.45 -28.11
C TYR A 172 8.14 7.33 -29.01
N ALA A 173 8.08 8.65 -28.79
CA ALA A 173 7.33 9.57 -29.63
C ALA A 173 7.85 9.65 -31.07
N LYS A 174 9.16 9.42 -31.29
CA LYS A 174 9.77 9.33 -32.63
C LYS A 174 9.69 7.94 -33.23
N HIS A 175 9.84 6.91 -32.40
CA HIS A 175 10.03 5.52 -32.80
C HIS A 175 8.71 4.79 -33.05
N VAL A 176 7.60 5.19 -32.41
CA VAL A 176 6.29 4.57 -32.63
C VAL A 176 5.70 5.07 -33.95
N PRO A 177 5.56 4.21 -34.98
CA PRO A 177 4.98 4.63 -36.26
C PRO A 177 3.45 4.64 -36.18
N GLY A 178 2.82 5.58 -36.89
CA GLY A 178 1.39 5.56 -37.18
C GLY A 178 0.47 6.09 -36.07
N GLY A 179 0.23 7.41 -36.08
CA GLY A 179 -0.92 8.08 -35.42
C GLY A 179 -1.13 7.82 -33.93
N THR A 180 -0.19 7.14 -33.26
CA THR A 180 -0.26 6.70 -31.88
C THR A 180 0.71 7.55 -31.08
N THR A 181 0.19 8.25 -30.07
CA THR A 181 0.97 9.21 -29.28
C THR A 181 1.45 8.58 -27.98
N VAL A 182 2.34 9.27 -27.29
CA VAL A 182 2.92 8.80 -26.03
C VAL A 182 2.64 9.87 -24.98
N VAL A 183 2.08 9.44 -23.85
CA VAL A 183 1.66 10.32 -22.77
C VAL A 183 2.49 10.01 -21.53
N LEU A 184 3.18 11.04 -21.04
CA LEU A 184 3.81 11.02 -19.73
C LEU A 184 2.74 11.31 -18.67
N LEU A 185 2.55 10.40 -17.72
CA LEU A 185 1.80 10.71 -16.52
C LEU A 185 2.79 11.10 -15.43
N THR A 186 2.61 12.29 -14.84
CA THR A 186 3.41 12.75 -13.70
C THR A 186 2.68 13.81 -12.88
N ASP A 187 2.65 13.63 -11.56
CA ASP A 187 2.05 14.59 -10.63
C ASP A 187 3.00 15.75 -10.28
N ASP A 188 4.27 15.66 -10.68
CA ASP A 188 5.25 16.74 -10.53
C ASP A 188 5.07 17.83 -11.61
N ALA A 189 4.83 19.06 -11.15
CA ALA A 189 4.62 20.22 -12.01
C ALA A 189 5.84 20.59 -12.87
N ASP A 190 7.06 20.40 -12.34
CA ASP A 190 8.28 20.69 -13.09
C ASP A 190 8.49 19.70 -14.23
N ASN A 191 8.10 18.44 -14.01
CA ASN A 191 8.18 17.39 -15.03
C ASN A 191 7.20 17.64 -16.16
N ARG A 192 5.97 18.00 -15.83
CA ARG A 192 4.97 18.41 -16.84
C ARG A 192 5.48 19.59 -17.67
N ARG A 193 6.00 20.64 -17.03
CA ARG A 193 6.53 21.82 -17.72
C ARG A 193 7.68 21.48 -18.68
N LYS A 194 8.64 20.66 -18.25
CA LYS A 194 9.76 20.20 -19.09
C LYS A 194 9.29 19.35 -20.28
N ALA A 195 8.33 18.46 -20.05
CA ALA A 195 7.75 17.60 -21.10
C ALA A 195 6.99 18.39 -22.15
N THR A 196 6.13 19.33 -21.73
CA THR A 196 5.38 20.20 -22.64
C THR A 196 6.33 21.06 -23.48
N THR A 197 7.42 21.58 -22.88
CA THR A 197 8.44 22.35 -23.62
C THR A 197 9.15 21.51 -24.67
N ALA A 198 9.31 20.20 -24.43
CA ALA A 198 9.91 19.26 -25.37
C ALA A 198 8.92 18.73 -26.44
N GLY A 199 7.67 19.22 -26.45
CA GLY A 199 6.63 18.79 -27.39
C GLY A 199 5.98 17.44 -27.06
N LEU A 200 6.07 16.98 -25.82
CA LEU A 200 5.43 15.76 -25.35
C LEU A 200 4.09 16.05 -24.67
N PHE A 201 3.15 15.10 -24.75
CA PHE A 201 1.93 15.14 -23.96
C PHE A 201 2.24 14.70 -22.54
N ALA A 202 2.01 15.59 -21.56
CA ALA A 202 2.19 15.30 -20.15
C ALA A 202 0.99 15.80 -19.35
N TYR A 203 0.45 14.94 -18.49
CA TYR A 203 -0.72 15.24 -17.66
C TYR A 203 -0.50 14.77 -16.23
N SER A 204 -1.15 15.44 -15.28
CA SER A 204 -1.30 14.87 -13.94
C SER A 204 -2.24 13.68 -13.97
N VAL A 205 -2.18 12.81 -12.95
CA VAL A 205 -3.11 11.68 -12.84
C VAL A 205 -4.55 12.18 -12.79
N ARG A 206 -4.79 13.27 -12.05
CA ARG A 206 -6.10 13.92 -11.93
C ARG A 206 -6.65 14.36 -13.30
N GLU A 207 -5.88 15.14 -14.04
CA GLU A 207 -6.29 15.61 -15.37
C GLU A 207 -6.59 14.44 -16.32
N TYR A 208 -5.74 13.41 -16.30
CA TYR A 208 -5.88 12.27 -17.19
C TYR A 208 -7.14 11.43 -16.89
N VAL A 209 -7.45 11.23 -15.61
CA VAL A 209 -8.61 10.50 -15.13
C VAL A 209 -9.91 11.28 -15.33
N GLU A 210 -9.91 12.60 -15.14
CA GLU A 210 -11.09 13.44 -15.37
C GLU A 210 -11.58 13.38 -16.82
N GLY A 211 -10.69 13.14 -17.79
CA GLY A 211 -11.09 12.90 -19.18
C GLY A 211 -11.53 11.46 -19.50
N MET A 212 -11.50 10.53 -18.55
CA MET A 212 -12.05 9.17 -18.69
C MET A 212 -13.55 9.12 -18.35
N LYS A 213 -14.39 9.68 -19.22
CA LYS A 213 -15.85 9.73 -19.01
C LYS A 213 -16.51 8.35 -18.84
N LYS A 214 -15.87 7.27 -19.31
CA LYS A 214 -16.38 5.89 -19.20
C LYS A 214 -16.33 5.33 -17.78
N PHE A 215 -15.45 5.85 -16.92
CA PHE A 215 -15.18 5.31 -15.59
C PHE A 215 -15.16 6.45 -14.55
N PRO A 216 -16.34 7.01 -14.18
CA PRO A 216 -16.43 8.11 -13.23
C PRO A 216 -15.92 7.76 -11.82
N GLU A 217 -15.88 6.47 -11.46
CA GLU A 217 -15.35 5.96 -10.19
C GLU A 217 -13.85 6.22 -10.01
N LEU A 218 -13.10 6.38 -11.10
CA LEU A 218 -11.65 6.58 -11.02
C LEU A 218 -11.26 7.89 -10.33
N CYS A 219 -12.12 8.91 -10.41
CA CYS A 219 -11.88 10.17 -9.70
C CYS A 219 -11.83 10.00 -8.18
N ASP A 220 -12.57 9.01 -7.67
CA ASP A 220 -12.64 8.70 -6.23
C ASP A 220 -11.53 7.72 -5.80
N MET A 221 -10.83 7.09 -6.76
CA MET A 221 -9.66 6.23 -6.54
C MET A 221 -8.33 6.99 -6.44
N ILE A 222 -8.33 8.30 -6.69
CA ILE A 222 -7.11 9.09 -6.63
C ILE A 222 -6.74 9.34 -5.17
N ALA A 223 -5.58 8.83 -4.75
CA ALA A 223 -5.01 9.10 -3.44
C ALA A 223 -4.80 10.60 -3.23
N VAL A 224 -5.19 11.12 -2.06
CA VAL A 224 -5.02 12.52 -1.72
C VAL A 224 -3.65 12.71 -1.08
N VAL A 225 -2.70 13.24 -1.84
CA VAL A 225 -1.34 13.55 -1.36
C VAL A 225 -1.24 14.95 -0.72
N ASP A 226 -2.29 15.77 -0.83
CA ASP A 226 -2.28 17.14 -0.31
C ASP A 226 -2.25 17.20 1.23
N GLU A 227 -1.18 17.80 1.77
CA GLU A 227 -1.00 18.11 3.20
C GLU A 227 -1.98 19.18 3.72
N ASN A 228 -2.75 19.82 2.84
CA ASN A 228 -3.62 20.96 3.16
C ASN A 228 -5.04 20.58 3.61
N VAL A 229 -5.25 19.39 4.17
CA VAL A 229 -6.52 19.05 4.85
C VAL A 229 -6.48 19.59 6.29
N ALA A 230 -6.44 20.91 6.44
CA ALA A 230 -6.61 21.55 7.73
C ALA A 230 -8.09 21.47 8.14
N ASP A 231 -8.37 20.87 9.31
CA ASP A 231 -9.66 21.07 9.99
C ASP A 231 -9.69 22.53 10.49
N GLU A 232 -10.64 23.33 10.01
CA GLU A 232 -10.84 24.73 10.42
C GLU A 232 -11.52 24.86 11.81
N GLY A 233 -11.14 24.02 12.78
CA GLY A 233 -11.66 24.09 14.15
C GLY A 233 -10.71 23.43 15.15
N LYS A 234 -10.39 24.14 16.25
CA LYS A 234 -9.47 23.78 17.37
C LYS A 234 -8.30 22.86 16.97
N LYS A 235 -7.11 23.44 16.78
CA LYS A 235 -5.85 22.78 16.36
C LYS A 235 -5.49 21.53 17.20
N PHE A 236 -6.13 20.41 16.90
CA PHE A 236 -5.69 19.10 17.33
C PHE A 236 -4.38 18.78 16.60
N THR A 237 -3.35 18.34 17.31
CA THR A 237 -2.04 18.04 16.70
C THR A 237 -1.35 16.90 17.44
N TYR A 238 -1.00 15.85 16.69
CA TYR A 238 -0.15 14.78 17.17
C TYR A 238 1.33 15.21 17.26
N SER A 239 2.11 14.52 18.08
CA SER A 239 3.57 14.71 18.13
C SER A 239 4.23 14.29 16.80
N ASP A 240 5.27 15.03 16.40
CA ASP A 240 6.07 14.70 15.23
C ASP A 240 6.84 13.40 15.46
N HIS A 241 6.95 12.58 14.41
CA HIS A 241 7.75 11.36 14.46
C HIS A 241 9.23 11.71 14.35
N ILE A 242 10.06 11.13 15.23
CA ILE A 242 11.51 11.32 15.16
C ILE A 242 12.10 10.67 13.90
N THR A 243 13.25 11.16 13.45
CA THR A 243 13.88 10.67 12.21
C THR A 243 14.34 9.22 12.34
N ALA A 244 14.41 8.49 11.22
CA ALA A 244 14.89 7.11 11.20
C ALA A 244 16.31 6.96 11.79
N SER A 245 17.17 7.97 11.63
CA SER A 245 18.51 7.98 12.24
C SER A 245 18.44 8.03 13.77
N GLN A 246 17.58 8.90 14.33
CA GLN A 246 17.37 9.02 15.77
C GLN A 246 16.70 7.77 16.37
N ILE A 247 15.73 7.16 15.66
CA ILE A 247 15.14 5.88 16.06
C ILE A 247 16.23 4.82 16.17
N ASN A 248 17.06 4.67 15.14
CA ASN A 248 18.16 3.70 15.14
C ASN A 248 19.19 3.95 16.24
N ALA A 249 19.51 5.21 16.54
CA ALA A 249 20.40 5.56 17.64
C ALA A 249 19.79 5.19 19.00
N GLY A 250 18.51 5.51 19.23
CA GLY A 250 17.81 5.21 20.47
C GLY A 250 17.55 3.71 20.69
N LEU A 251 17.34 2.94 19.62
CA LEU A 251 17.26 1.47 19.70
C LEU A 251 18.62 0.86 20.10
N LYS A 252 19.72 1.38 19.55
CA LYS A 252 21.08 0.91 19.90
C LYS A 252 21.49 1.27 21.33
N SER A 253 21.06 2.43 21.83
CA SER A 253 21.34 2.85 23.20
C SER A 253 20.40 2.22 24.22
N GLY A 254 19.38 1.45 23.79
CA GLY A 254 18.34 0.89 24.67
C GLY A 254 17.36 1.93 25.22
N ALA A 255 17.38 3.17 24.70
CA ALA A 255 16.46 4.22 25.13
C ALA A 255 15.05 4.02 24.56
N PHE A 256 14.94 3.33 23.43
CA PHE A 256 13.68 2.92 22.82
C PHE A 256 13.64 1.40 22.70
N CYS A 257 12.43 0.85 22.78
CA CYS A 257 12.14 -0.52 22.40
C CYS A 257 11.35 -0.53 21.08
N GLN A 258 11.42 -1.65 20.36
CA GLN A 258 10.65 -1.86 19.13
C GLN A 258 9.75 -3.08 19.29
N GLY A 259 8.57 -3.04 18.66
CA GLY A 259 7.64 -4.16 18.67
C GLY A 259 6.53 -3.98 17.65
N SER A 260 5.78 -5.06 17.41
CA SER A 260 4.56 -5.02 16.61
C SER A 260 3.42 -4.47 17.46
N MET A 261 2.76 -3.42 16.98
CA MET A 261 1.60 -2.83 17.63
C MET A 261 0.41 -3.80 17.59
N ASN A 262 -0.19 -4.05 18.75
CA ASN A 262 -1.42 -4.81 18.90
C ASN A 262 -2.46 -3.95 19.63
N ILE A 263 -3.44 -3.44 18.89
CA ILE A 263 -4.57 -2.66 19.35
C ILE A 263 -5.67 -3.60 19.86
N SER A 264 -6.24 -3.25 21.00
CA SER A 264 -7.35 -3.99 21.62
C SER A 264 -8.59 -3.96 20.73
N PHE A 265 -9.29 -5.09 20.65
CA PHE A 265 -10.55 -5.19 19.90
C PHE A 265 -11.69 -4.42 20.56
N HIS A 266 -11.60 -4.18 21.87
CA HIS A 266 -12.61 -3.49 22.65
C HIS A 266 -12.37 -1.98 22.76
N ASN A 267 -11.10 -1.55 22.63
CA ASN A 267 -10.73 -0.15 22.72
C ASN A 267 -9.59 0.18 21.73
N PHE A 268 -9.91 0.96 20.70
CA PHE A 268 -8.91 1.38 19.70
C PHE A 268 -7.89 2.41 20.24
N LEU A 269 -8.13 2.98 21.43
CA LEU A 269 -7.19 3.85 22.16
C LEU A 269 -6.26 3.08 23.11
N GLU A 270 -6.42 1.76 23.21
CA GLU A 270 -5.52 0.90 23.96
C GLU A 270 -4.76 -0.02 22.99
N GLY A 271 -3.44 0.15 22.98
CA GLY A 271 -2.52 -0.72 22.27
C GLY A 271 -1.52 -1.37 23.22
N SER A 272 -0.84 -2.39 22.72
CA SER A 272 0.25 -3.04 23.42
C SER A 272 1.32 -3.47 22.42
N ILE A 273 2.57 -3.51 22.88
CA ILE A 273 3.67 -4.14 22.16
C ILE A 273 4.29 -5.21 23.05
N PHE A 274 4.70 -6.31 22.44
CA PHE A 274 5.54 -7.31 23.10
C PHE A 274 6.99 -7.07 22.69
N THR A 275 7.88 -6.86 23.65
CA THR A 275 9.28 -6.52 23.38
C THR A 275 10.18 -6.89 24.55
N THR A 276 11.47 -7.07 24.29
CA THR A 276 12.47 -7.33 25.32
C THR A 276 13.01 -6.01 25.84
N VAL A 277 12.78 -5.71 27.12
CA VAL A 277 13.28 -4.51 27.81
C VAL A 277 14.27 -4.96 28.87
N ASN A 278 15.52 -4.46 28.81
CA ASN A 278 16.57 -4.80 29.76
C ASN A 278 16.83 -6.31 29.93
N GLY A 279 16.58 -7.11 28.88
CA GLY A 279 16.77 -8.56 28.89
C GLY A 279 15.55 -9.37 29.37
N GLU A 280 14.46 -8.72 29.77
CA GLU A 280 13.19 -9.38 30.12
C GLU A 280 12.16 -9.18 29.01
N ASP A 281 11.47 -10.24 28.63
CA ASP A 281 10.35 -10.17 27.70
C ASP A 281 9.12 -9.63 28.43
N THR A 282 8.64 -8.47 28.01
CA THR A 282 7.52 -7.79 28.66
C THR A 282 6.56 -7.21 27.64
N THR A 283 5.30 -7.16 28.03
CA THR A 283 4.28 -6.38 27.33
C THR A 283 4.33 -4.94 27.84
N VAL A 284 4.39 -3.98 26.92
CA VAL A 284 4.28 -2.54 27.21
C VAL A 284 2.94 -2.06 26.70
N LYS A 285 2.10 -1.52 27.58
CA LYS A 285 0.81 -0.92 27.22
C LYS A 285 0.99 0.50 26.71
N ILE A 286 0.20 0.88 25.72
CA ILE A 286 0.21 2.20 25.09
C ILE A 286 -1.22 2.68 25.10
N VAL A 287 -1.51 3.60 26.01
CA VAL A 287 -2.88 4.03 26.30
C VAL A 287 -3.04 5.50 25.90
N GLY A 288 -4.11 5.79 25.17
CA GLY A 288 -4.48 7.13 24.76
C GLY A 288 -3.99 7.52 23.37
N ARG A 289 -4.76 8.41 22.74
CA ARG A 289 -4.55 8.88 21.36
C ARG A 289 -3.16 9.48 21.14
N SER A 290 -2.72 10.33 22.06
CA SER A 290 -1.41 11.00 21.97
C SER A 290 -0.24 10.02 22.07
N ASN A 291 -0.38 8.97 22.89
CA ASN A 291 0.67 7.97 23.09
C ASN A 291 0.71 6.93 21.96
N LEU A 292 -0.43 6.58 21.37
CA LEU A 292 -0.48 5.73 20.17
C LEU A 292 0.15 6.43 18.95
N ASN A 293 0.08 7.76 18.91
CA ASN A 293 0.76 8.62 17.93
C ASN A 293 0.66 8.11 16.48
N ARG A 294 -0.57 7.99 15.97
CA ARG A 294 -0.89 7.56 14.59
C ARG A 294 -0.41 6.16 14.24
N ALA A 295 -0.15 5.28 15.21
CA ALA A 295 0.13 3.87 14.97
C ALA A 295 -1.16 3.06 14.74
N MET A 296 -1.08 1.99 13.95
CA MET A 296 -2.19 1.09 13.68
C MET A 296 -1.84 -0.37 13.97
N GLN A 297 -2.87 -1.23 13.97
CA GLN A 297 -2.72 -2.67 14.16
C GLN A 297 -1.64 -3.25 13.23
N GLY A 298 -0.67 -3.95 13.82
CA GLY A 298 0.41 -4.63 13.11
C GLY A 298 1.60 -3.76 12.70
N ASP A 299 1.53 -2.42 12.86
CA ASP A 299 2.66 -1.53 12.58
C ASP A 299 3.87 -1.91 13.46
N ILE A 300 5.08 -1.81 12.91
CA ILE A 300 6.31 -1.93 13.69
C ILE A 300 6.67 -0.53 14.20
N VAL A 301 6.60 -0.35 15.52
CA VAL A 301 6.72 0.96 16.17
C VAL A 301 7.95 1.04 17.07
N ALA A 302 8.51 2.24 17.19
CA ALA A 302 9.50 2.58 18.20
C ALA A 302 8.80 3.24 19.39
N VAL A 303 9.02 2.71 20.59
CA VAL A 303 8.33 3.12 21.81
C VAL A 303 9.33 3.58 22.85
N LYS A 304 9.03 4.71 23.48
CA LYS A 304 9.73 5.22 24.66
C LYS A 304 8.92 4.82 25.90
N ILE A 305 9.58 4.16 26.84
CA ILE A 305 8.96 3.77 28.11
C ILE A 305 8.74 5.03 28.96
N LEU A 306 7.55 5.17 29.52
CA LEU A 306 7.21 6.27 30.40
C LEU A 306 7.75 6.02 31.83
N PRO A 307 7.98 7.07 32.63
CA PRO A 307 8.37 6.93 34.02
C PRO A 307 7.36 6.08 34.82
N LYS A 308 7.83 5.40 35.87
CA LYS A 308 6.99 4.52 36.72
C LYS A 308 5.77 5.22 37.33
N SER A 309 5.81 6.54 37.48
CA SER A 309 4.67 7.34 37.97
C SER A 309 3.46 7.32 37.02
N ALA A 310 3.68 7.05 35.73
CA ALA A 310 2.63 6.98 34.71
C ALA A 310 2.16 5.54 34.44
N TRP A 311 2.57 4.57 35.26
CA TRP A 311 2.18 3.17 35.09
C TRP A 311 0.88 2.92 35.86
N PRO A 312 -0.21 2.52 35.18
CA PRO A 312 -1.46 2.17 35.85
C PRO A 312 -1.28 0.85 36.62
N ARG A 313 -2.14 0.66 37.62
CA ARG A 313 -2.22 -0.59 38.38
C ARG A 313 -2.88 -1.66 37.51
N SER A 314 -2.48 -2.92 37.61
CA SER A 314 -3.00 -4.03 36.77
C SER A 314 -4.51 -4.20 36.76
N ASN A 315 -5.24 -3.73 37.77
CA ASN A 315 -6.69 -3.85 37.87
C ASN A 315 -7.45 -2.58 37.45
N ASP A 316 -6.76 -1.49 37.13
CA ASP A 316 -7.38 -0.31 36.55
C ASP A 316 -7.65 -0.58 35.07
N ASN A 317 -8.86 -1.04 34.77
CA ASN A 317 -9.40 -0.87 33.44
C ASN A 317 -9.54 0.63 33.21
N VAL A 318 -8.52 1.25 32.61
CA VAL A 318 -8.61 2.62 32.14
C VAL A 318 -9.63 2.63 31.00
N VAL A 319 -10.91 2.75 31.35
CA VAL A 319 -11.96 3.11 30.42
C VAL A 319 -11.69 4.57 30.07
N ILE A 320 -10.81 4.78 29.10
CA ILE A 320 -10.85 6.03 28.36
C ILE A 320 -12.13 5.92 27.56
N GLU A 321 -13.19 6.57 28.05
CA GLU A 321 -14.33 6.92 27.22
C GLU A 321 -13.72 7.46 25.93
N ALA A 322 -13.93 6.75 24.81
CA ALA A 322 -13.66 7.34 23.53
C ALA A 322 -14.45 8.64 23.57
N GLU A 323 -13.79 9.79 23.62
CA GLU A 323 -14.46 11.08 23.49
C GLU A 323 -15.34 10.93 22.24
N GLU A 324 -16.63 10.71 22.45
CA GLU A 324 -17.66 10.67 21.44
C GLU A 324 -17.85 12.13 21.02
N ASP A 325 -16.83 12.68 20.37
CA ASP A 325 -16.99 13.84 19.51
C ASP A 325 -17.66 13.33 18.22
N ASP A 326 -18.94 12.98 18.34
CA ASP A 326 -19.88 13.01 17.24
C ASP A 326 -20.93 14.06 17.61
N GLU A 327 -21.00 15.12 16.80
CA GLU A 327 -21.94 16.25 16.88
C GLU A 327 -23.41 15.78 16.75
N SER A 328 -23.89 15.00 17.72
CA SER A 328 -25.25 14.44 17.74
C SER A 328 -25.92 14.43 19.12
N LEU A 329 -25.34 15.14 20.11
CA LEU A 329 -25.96 15.36 21.42
C LEU A 329 -26.42 16.80 21.68
N ASP A 330 -26.51 17.66 20.66
CA ASP A 330 -27.25 18.92 20.77
C ASP A 330 -28.75 18.66 20.58
N LYS A 331 -29.38 18.11 21.64
CA LYS A 331 -30.82 18.23 21.99
C LYS A 331 -31.17 17.24 23.11
N ILE A 332 -30.68 17.48 24.32
CA ILE A 332 -31.39 17.07 25.54
C ILE A 332 -31.46 18.30 26.46
N ASP A 333 -32.67 18.63 26.86
CA ASP A 333 -33.05 19.84 27.59
C ASP A 333 -32.22 20.02 28.88
N PRO A 334 -31.64 21.22 29.17
CA PRO A 334 -30.79 21.45 30.34
C PRO A 334 -31.52 21.45 31.69
N ASN A 335 -32.81 21.10 31.75
CA ASN A 335 -33.66 21.37 32.90
C ASN A 335 -34.20 20.11 33.60
N THR A 336 -33.48 19.00 33.51
CA THR A 336 -33.75 17.83 34.35
C THR A 336 -32.45 17.34 34.97
N LEU A 337 -32.45 17.27 36.31
CA LEU A 337 -31.36 16.86 37.22
C LEU A 337 -30.54 18.02 37.84
N LEU A 338 -31.25 18.89 38.55
CA LEU A 338 -30.77 19.45 39.81
C LEU A 338 -31.11 18.47 40.93
N ASP A 339 -30.10 17.93 41.61
CA ASP A 339 -30.07 17.93 43.08
C ASP A 339 -28.65 17.62 43.61
N PRO A 340 -27.92 18.63 44.13
CA PRO A 340 -26.58 18.50 44.69
C PRO A 340 -26.62 18.47 46.23
N LEU A 341 -26.73 17.31 46.87
CA LEU A 341 -26.59 17.17 48.31
C LEU A 341 -26.01 15.79 48.67
N THR A 342 -24.68 15.72 48.86
CA THR A 342 -23.96 14.95 49.90
C THR A 342 -22.44 14.98 49.63
N ALA A 343 -21.84 16.14 49.87
CA ALA A 343 -20.40 16.25 50.11
C ALA A 343 -20.23 17.19 51.31
N GLY A 344 -20.30 16.60 52.50
CA GLY A 344 -19.96 17.23 53.77
C GLY A 344 -18.71 16.57 54.33
N ASP A 345 -17.73 17.41 54.67
CA ASP A 345 -16.61 17.21 55.59
C ASP A 345 -15.53 16.18 55.23
N LEU A 346 -14.31 16.65 54.98
CA LEU A 346 -13.31 16.86 56.05
C LEU A 346 -12.08 17.59 55.48
N VAL A 347 -11.87 18.81 55.96
CA VAL A 347 -10.62 19.56 55.83
C VAL A 347 -9.74 19.18 57.02
N GLY A 348 -8.48 18.82 56.75
CA GLY A 348 -7.45 18.62 57.76
C GLY A 348 -6.09 18.97 57.17
N GLU A 349 -5.59 20.15 57.52
CA GLU A 349 -4.19 20.53 57.38
C GLU A 349 -3.38 19.77 58.43
N ASP A 350 -2.30 19.07 58.03
CA ASP A 350 -0.91 19.24 58.49
C ASP A 350 -0.04 18.04 58.02
N ASP A 351 1.27 18.21 58.06
CA ASP A 351 2.36 17.24 57.78
C ASP A 351 2.79 16.99 56.33
N SER A 352 3.49 18.00 55.81
CA SER A 352 4.59 17.82 54.86
C SER A 352 5.81 17.20 55.56
N MET A 353 6.15 15.95 55.18
CA MET A 353 7.47 15.26 55.21
C MET A 353 7.33 13.83 55.74
N GLU A 354 6.93 12.86 54.89
CA GLU A 354 7.23 11.41 55.04
C GLU A 354 6.55 10.53 53.95
N ILE A 355 6.62 10.91 52.66
CA ILE A 355 5.92 10.17 51.58
C ILE A 355 6.87 9.24 50.78
N ASP A 356 8.19 9.39 50.89
CA ASP A 356 9.12 8.68 49.99
C ASP A 356 9.44 7.22 50.39
N GLU A 357 9.33 6.83 51.67
CA GLU A 357 9.62 5.44 52.09
C GLU A 357 8.39 4.51 52.04
N LYS A 358 7.17 5.05 52.16
CA LYS A 358 5.93 4.24 52.08
C LYS A 358 5.54 3.87 50.64
N PHE A 359 5.99 4.64 49.64
CA PHE A 359 5.80 4.29 48.23
C PHE A 359 6.66 3.09 47.79
N ALA A 360 7.85 2.95 48.36
CA ALA A 360 8.75 1.83 48.08
C ALA A 360 8.24 0.50 48.67
N ALA A 361 7.67 0.53 49.88
CA ALA A 361 7.16 -0.66 50.56
C ALA A 361 5.77 -1.12 50.05
N ALA A 362 4.94 -0.22 49.51
CA ALA A 362 3.66 -0.57 48.89
C ALA A 362 3.80 -1.09 47.45
N SER A 363 4.96 -0.93 46.81
CA SER A 363 5.25 -1.39 45.45
C SER A 363 5.40 -2.91 45.32
N ALA A 364 5.46 -3.66 46.42
CA ALA A 364 5.71 -5.10 46.42
C ALA A 364 4.43 -5.98 46.32
N LYS A 365 3.23 -5.38 46.17
CA LYS A 365 1.96 -6.14 46.18
C LYS A 365 0.95 -5.76 45.10
N TYR A 366 1.31 -4.86 44.17
CA TYR A 366 0.50 -4.51 43.02
C TYR A 366 1.36 -4.57 41.77
N ASP A 367 1.02 -5.46 40.84
CA ASP A 367 1.66 -5.51 39.53
C ASP A 367 1.33 -4.22 38.78
N PHE A 368 2.30 -3.32 38.60
CA PHE A 368 2.15 -2.14 37.76
C PHE A 368 2.43 -2.53 36.31
N VAL A 369 1.57 -2.09 35.39
CA VAL A 369 1.75 -2.40 33.96
C VAL A 369 2.63 -1.34 33.32
N ARG A 370 3.75 -1.78 32.71
CA ARG A 370 4.67 -0.89 32.01
C ARG A 370 3.94 -0.14 30.89
N THR A 371 4.00 1.19 30.89
CA THR A 371 3.43 2.02 29.82
C THR A 371 4.49 2.72 28.98
N GLY A 372 4.13 3.00 27.72
CA GLY A 372 5.00 3.67 26.77
C GLY A 372 4.25 4.59 25.81
N CYS A 373 5.00 5.42 25.10
CA CYS A 373 4.50 6.26 24.01
C CYS A 373 5.27 5.98 22.71
N VAL A 374 4.55 5.96 21.59
CA VAL A 374 5.11 5.78 20.26
C VAL A 374 5.81 7.07 19.82
N VAL A 375 7.11 6.98 19.59
CA VAL A 375 7.94 8.10 19.13
C VAL A 375 8.09 8.14 17.62
N GLY A 376 7.89 7.01 16.95
CA GLY A 376 7.99 6.90 15.51
C GLY A 376 7.60 5.52 15.01
N ILE A 377 7.36 5.42 13.72
CA ILE A 377 6.88 4.19 13.09
C ILE A 377 7.93 3.72 12.12
N ILE A 378 8.48 2.53 12.39
CA ILE A 378 9.59 1.94 11.65
C ILE A 378 9.07 1.34 10.35
N GLN A 379 7.94 0.64 10.41
CA GLN A 379 7.32 0.00 9.25
C GLN A 379 5.81 0.06 9.38
N ARG A 380 5.15 0.64 8.38
CA ARG A 380 3.69 0.61 8.23
C ARG A 380 3.24 -0.74 7.67
N LYS A 381 2.14 -1.29 8.21
CA LYS A 381 1.46 -2.47 7.68
C LYS A 381 0.04 -2.15 7.20
N TRP A 382 -0.08 -1.04 6.46
CA TRP A 382 -1.34 -0.67 5.86
C TRP A 382 -1.71 -1.67 4.77
N ARG A 383 -3.01 -1.98 4.71
CA ARG A 383 -3.60 -2.82 3.67
C ARG A 383 -4.88 -2.16 3.17
N GLN A 384 -5.50 -2.78 2.19
CA GLN A 384 -6.86 -2.44 1.80
C GLN A 384 -7.82 -2.94 2.90
N TYR A 385 -8.71 -2.07 3.35
CA TYR A 385 -9.69 -2.36 4.40
C TYR A 385 -11.09 -2.39 3.80
N CYS A 386 -11.89 -3.38 4.20
CA CYS A 386 -13.29 -3.51 3.83
C CYS A 386 -14.19 -2.89 4.90
N GLY A 387 -15.30 -2.29 4.48
CA GLY A 387 -16.17 -1.57 5.40
C GLY A 387 -17.33 -0.88 4.71
N THR A 388 -17.94 0.06 5.43
CA THR A 388 -19.11 0.82 4.99
C THR A 388 -18.91 2.29 5.26
N ILE A 389 -19.51 3.16 4.45
CA ILE A 389 -19.51 4.59 4.74
C ILE A 389 -20.69 4.98 5.61
N GLU A 390 -20.53 6.08 6.35
CA GLU A 390 -21.65 6.72 7.01
C GLU A 390 -22.59 7.34 5.97
N THR A 391 -23.91 7.18 6.20
CA THR A 391 -24.92 7.79 5.35
C THR A 391 -24.81 9.31 5.42
N PRO A 392 -24.57 10.02 4.30
CA PRO A 392 -24.39 11.47 4.33
C PRO A 392 -25.68 12.16 4.76
N LYS A 393 -25.64 12.89 5.89
CA LYS A 393 -26.74 13.71 6.41
C LYS A 393 -26.74 15.05 5.66
N GLY A 394 -27.32 15.13 4.46
CA GLY A 394 -27.33 16.38 3.68
C GLY A 394 -27.92 16.36 2.25
N SER A 395 -28.32 17.56 1.81
CA SER A 395 -28.98 17.87 0.52
C SER A 395 -28.16 17.50 -0.73
N SER A 396 -28.88 17.26 -1.82
CA SER A 396 -28.54 16.70 -3.15
C SER A 396 -27.49 17.44 -3.98
N SER A 397 -26.33 17.74 -3.41
CA SER A 397 -25.18 18.17 -4.19
C SER A 397 -24.46 16.96 -4.80
N ASN A 398 -24.34 16.92 -6.14
CA ASN A 398 -23.46 16.00 -6.87
C ASN A 398 -21.97 16.41 -6.77
N GLY A 399 -21.62 17.19 -5.76
CA GLY A 399 -20.26 17.68 -5.52
C GLY A 399 -19.39 16.65 -4.83
N GLN A 400 -18.08 16.89 -4.78
CA GLN A 400 -17.18 16.06 -3.99
C GLN A 400 -17.45 16.30 -2.50
N GLN A 401 -17.74 15.23 -1.76
CA GLN A 401 -18.07 15.27 -0.34
C GLN A 401 -17.01 14.48 0.45
N SER A 402 -16.72 14.94 1.66
CA SER A 402 -15.88 14.19 2.61
C SER A 402 -16.79 13.36 3.51
N VAL A 403 -16.61 12.05 3.52
CA VAL A 403 -17.39 11.11 4.35
C VAL A 403 -16.47 10.23 5.18
N PHE A 404 -16.98 9.69 6.29
CA PHE A 404 -16.26 8.72 7.11
C PHE A 404 -16.56 7.29 6.66
N PHE A 405 -15.50 6.52 6.49
CA PHE A 405 -15.52 5.09 6.27
C PHE A 405 -15.27 4.36 7.59
N TRP A 406 -16.11 3.37 7.86
CA TRP A 406 -16.06 2.48 9.01
C TRP A 406 -15.50 1.12 8.58
N PRO A 407 -14.24 0.81 8.94
CA PRO A 407 -13.66 -0.50 8.70
C PRO A 407 -14.41 -1.59 9.45
N MET A 408 -14.43 -2.82 8.89
CA MET A 408 -14.95 -4.00 9.59
C MET A 408 -14.10 -4.39 10.80
N ASP A 409 -12.78 -4.16 10.71
CA ASP A 409 -11.87 -4.36 11.82
C ASP A 409 -11.98 -3.21 12.83
N LYS A 410 -12.60 -3.49 13.99
CA LYS A 410 -12.81 -2.52 15.07
C LYS A 410 -11.52 -1.93 15.66
N ARG A 411 -10.37 -2.55 15.38
CA ARG A 411 -9.05 -2.06 15.80
C ARG A 411 -8.54 -0.90 14.94
N ILE A 412 -9.15 -0.68 13.78
CA ILE A 412 -8.78 0.38 12.84
C ILE A 412 -9.73 1.56 13.04
N PRO A 413 -9.21 2.80 13.18
CA PRO A 413 -10.06 3.98 13.34
C PRO A 413 -10.86 4.28 12.06
N LYS A 414 -11.90 5.11 12.18
CA LYS A 414 -12.62 5.68 11.02
C LYS A 414 -11.63 6.33 10.05
N ILE A 415 -11.85 6.17 8.75
CA ILE A 415 -11.00 6.74 7.69
C ILE A 415 -11.79 7.83 6.97
N ARG A 416 -11.20 9.01 6.76
CA ARG A 416 -11.83 10.09 5.99
C ARG A 416 -11.57 9.86 4.51
N ILE A 417 -12.63 9.76 3.70
CA ILE A 417 -12.54 9.60 2.24
C ILE A 417 -13.26 10.75 1.53
N ARG A 418 -12.77 11.14 0.35
CA ARG A 418 -13.44 12.13 -0.52
C ARG A 418 -14.03 11.42 -1.73
N THR A 419 -15.33 11.54 -1.93
CA THR A 419 -16.03 10.84 -3.02
C THR A 419 -17.13 11.72 -3.60
N ARG A 420 -17.38 11.58 -4.91
CA ARG A 420 -18.56 12.16 -5.58
C ARG A 420 -19.75 11.19 -5.58
N GLN A 421 -19.52 9.92 -5.27
CA GLN A 421 -20.49 8.83 -5.36
C GLN A 421 -21.04 8.39 -4.00
N ALA A 422 -20.90 9.21 -2.94
CA ALA A 422 -21.31 8.86 -1.56
C ALA A 422 -22.70 8.20 -1.47
N ARG A 423 -23.69 8.66 -2.23
CA ARG A 423 -25.04 8.06 -2.23
C ARG A 423 -25.11 6.67 -2.86
N GLN A 424 -24.31 6.40 -3.88
CA GLN A 424 -24.29 5.13 -4.59
C GLN A 424 -23.57 4.05 -3.79
N ILE A 425 -22.50 4.42 -3.10
CA ILE A 425 -21.74 3.52 -2.23
C ILE A 425 -22.31 3.42 -0.81
N SER A 426 -23.30 4.25 -0.46
CA SER A 426 -24.03 4.14 0.80
C SER A 426 -24.83 2.84 0.84
N GLY A 427 -24.73 2.09 1.93
CA GLY A 427 -25.35 0.76 2.05
C GLY A 427 -24.65 -0.35 1.27
N GLN A 428 -23.46 -0.07 0.70
CA GLN A 428 -22.60 -1.07 0.07
C GLN A 428 -21.37 -1.35 0.93
N ARG A 429 -20.86 -2.58 0.84
CA ARG A 429 -19.51 -2.94 1.28
C ARG A 429 -18.52 -2.41 0.26
N ILE A 430 -17.60 -1.58 0.72
CA ILE A 430 -16.55 -1.01 -0.12
C ILE A 430 -15.18 -1.31 0.46
N MET A 431 -14.18 -1.15 -0.38
CA MET A 431 -12.77 -1.28 -0.05
C MET A 431 -12.10 0.09 -0.11
N VAL A 432 -11.32 0.43 0.92
CA VAL A 432 -10.61 1.70 1.07
C VAL A 432 -9.16 1.44 1.42
N ALA A 433 -8.25 2.21 0.83
CA ALA A 433 -6.84 2.22 1.18
C ALA A 433 -6.49 3.53 1.89
N ILE A 434 -5.58 3.46 2.87
CA ILE A 434 -5.11 4.62 3.62
C ILE A 434 -3.94 5.26 2.87
N ASP A 435 -4.03 6.57 2.65
CA ASP A 435 -3.01 7.35 1.93
C ASP A 435 -2.01 7.98 2.89
N ALA A 436 -2.53 8.62 3.93
CA ALA A 436 -1.76 9.39 4.86
C ALA A 436 -2.49 9.52 6.21
N TRP A 437 -1.72 9.79 7.25
CA TRP A 437 -2.27 10.27 8.52
C TRP A 437 -1.51 11.52 8.94
N PRO A 438 -1.94 12.70 8.47
CA PRO A 438 -1.35 13.98 8.86
C PRO A 438 -1.42 14.21 10.37
N LYS A 439 -0.50 15.02 10.90
CA LYS A 439 -0.45 15.29 12.34
C LYS A 439 -1.61 16.16 12.85
N ASN A 440 -2.19 16.96 11.97
CA ASN A 440 -3.30 17.87 12.26
C ASN A 440 -4.68 17.23 12.15
N THR A 441 -4.78 15.97 11.68
CA THR A 441 -6.07 15.29 11.52
C THR A 441 -6.25 14.19 12.57
N ARG A 442 -7.43 14.13 13.19
CA ARG A 442 -7.75 13.08 14.17
C ARG A 442 -7.82 11.69 13.54
N TYR A 443 -8.24 11.63 12.28
CA TYR A 443 -8.45 10.41 11.49
C TYR A 443 -7.50 10.38 10.28
N PRO A 444 -7.09 9.18 9.83
CA PRO A 444 -6.35 9.03 8.58
C PRO A 444 -7.20 9.42 7.37
N THR A 445 -6.54 9.84 6.31
CA THR A 445 -7.14 10.07 4.99
C THR A 445 -6.89 8.87 4.09
N GLY A 446 -7.88 8.53 3.27
CA GLY A 446 -7.78 7.43 2.31
C GLY A 446 -8.62 7.68 1.07
N HIS A 447 -8.50 6.75 0.12
CA HIS A 447 -9.23 6.77 -1.13
C HIS A 447 -10.05 5.49 -1.33
N PHE A 448 -11.11 5.61 -2.15
CA PHE A 448 -11.96 4.48 -2.49
C PHE A 448 -11.24 3.57 -3.49
N VAL A 449 -11.21 2.26 -3.26
CA VAL A 449 -10.59 1.30 -4.20
C VAL A 449 -11.64 0.64 -5.08
N LYS A 450 -12.65 0.03 -4.46
CA LYS A 450 -13.66 -0.77 -5.17
C LYS A 450 -14.94 -0.96 -4.34
N SER A 451 -16.08 -1.05 -5.02
CA SER A 451 -17.33 -1.55 -4.43
C SER A 451 -17.43 -3.07 -4.56
N LEU A 452 -17.72 -3.75 -3.45
CA LEU A 452 -17.86 -5.20 -3.38
C LEU A 452 -19.31 -5.64 -3.62
N GLY A 453 -20.28 -4.94 -3.03
CA GLY A 453 -21.70 -5.24 -3.18
C GLY A 453 -22.57 -4.69 -2.05
N ALA A 454 -23.85 -5.06 -2.01
CA ALA A 454 -24.78 -4.59 -0.98
C ALA A 454 -24.52 -5.23 0.39
N VAL A 455 -24.70 -4.47 1.47
CA VAL A 455 -24.60 -5.00 2.84
C VAL A 455 -25.67 -6.08 3.06
N GLY A 456 -25.27 -7.20 3.68
CA GLY A 456 -26.17 -8.32 3.96
C GLY A 456 -26.33 -9.33 2.82
N ASP A 457 -25.79 -9.06 1.63
CA ASP A 457 -25.70 -10.08 0.58
C ASP A 457 -24.64 -11.14 0.95
N ARG A 458 -25.03 -12.42 0.89
CA ARG A 458 -24.18 -13.54 1.30
C ARG A 458 -22.86 -13.59 0.53
N ARG A 459 -22.89 -13.34 -0.79
CA ARG A 459 -21.66 -13.38 -1.62
C ARG A 459 -20.74 -12.25 -1.22
N THR A 460 -21.29 -11.05 -1.10
CA THR A 460 -20.55 -9.85 -0.68
C THR A 460 -19.90 -10.02 0.70
N GLU A 461 -20.64 -10.50 1.71
CA GLU A 461 -20.07 -10.72 3.05
C GLU A 461 -19.02 -11.82 3.07
N THR A 462 -19.16 -12.86 2.24
CA THR A 462 -18.14 -13.92 2.09
C THR A 462 -16.85 -13.32 1.51
N ASP A 463 -16.96 -12.54 0.44
CA ASP A 463 -15.80 -11.89 -0.20
C ASP A 463 -15.11 -10.92 0.77
N VAL A 464 -15.88 -10.14 1.56
CA VAL A 464 -15.34 -9.25 2.60
C VAL A 464 -14.53 -10.02 3.64
N ILE A 465 -15.04 -11.15 4.13
CA ILE A 465 -14.34 -11.98 5.13
C ILE A 465 -13.03 -12.50 4.56
N LEU A 466 -13.03 -12.98 3.31
CA LEU A 466 -11.84 -13.51 2.65
C LEU A 466 -10.79 -12.41 2.46
N LEU A 467 -11.20 -11.21 2.06
CA LEU A 467 -10.32 -10.04 1.90
C LEU A 467 -9.72 -9.58 3.23
N GLU A 468 -10.51 -9.54 4.30
CA GLU A 468 -10.05 -9.11 5.62
C GLU A 468 -8.99 -10.05 6.22
N HIS A 469 -9.02 -11.33 5.84
CA HIS A 469 -8.08 -12.36 6.30
C HIS A 469 -6.98 -12.68 5.28
N ASP A 470 -6.82 -11.86 4.24
CA ASP A 470 -5.82 -12.04 3.17
C ASP A 470 -5.90 -13.43 2.49
N VAL A 471 -7.11 -13.96 2.36
CA VAL A 471 -7.38 -15.21 1.65
C VAL A 471 -7.64 -14.89 0.19
N ARG A 472 -6.71 -15.31 -0.68
CA ARG A 472 -6.85 -15.14 -2.13
C ARG A 472 -7.95 -16.05 -2.69
N PHE A 473 -9.03 -15.43 -3.17
CA PHE A 473 -10.20 -16.12 -3.78
C PHE A 473 -10.34 -15.85 -5.29
N MET A 474 -9.40 -15.10 -5.87
CA MET A 474 -9.36 -14.89 -7.31
C MET A 474 -9.05 -16.20 -8.05
N PRO A 475 -9.56 -16.39 -9.28
CA PRO A 475 -9.24 -17.56 -10.08
C PRO A 475 -7.73 -17.64 -10.36
N PHE A 476 -7.23 -18.86 -10.56
CA PHE A 476 -5.83 -19.07 -10.92
C PHE A 476 -5.50 -18.39 -12.25
N SER A 477 -4.30 -17.79 -12.31
CA SER A 477 -3.81 -17.17 -13.54
C SER A 477 -3.63 -18.17 -14.68
N LYS A 478 -3.71 -17.71 -15.93
CA LYS A 478 -3.46 -18.53 -17.13
C LYS A 478 -2.09 -19.23 -17.08
N GLN A 479 -1.08 -18.59 -16.49
CA GLN A 479 0.25 -19.19 -16.30
C GLN A 479 0.19 -20.41 -15.38
N VAL A 480 -0.52 -20.32 -14.25
CA VAL A 480 -0.69 -21.46 -13.34
C VAL A 480 -1.49 -22.57 -14.03
N LEU A 481 -2.55 -22.20 -14.76
CA LEU A 481 -3.35 -23.17 -15.52
C LEU A 481 -2.54 -23.88 -16.61
N SER A 482 -1.52 -23.23 -17.19
CA SER A 482 -0.65 -23.83 -18.21
C SER A 482 0.23 -24.98 -17.70
N PHE A 483 0.41 -25.08 -16.37
CA PHE A 483 1.12 -26.21 -15.75
C PHE A 483 0.23 -27.42 -15.50
N LEU A 484 -1.08 -27.31 -15.72
CA LEU A 484 -1.98 -28.46 -15.62
C LEU A 484 -1.75 -29.42 -16.80
N PRO A 485 -1.95 -30.74 -16.61
CA PRO A 485 -1.89 -31.70 -17.70
C PRO A 485 -2.81 -31.30 -18.85
N ALA A 486 -2.31 -31.37 -20.08
CA ALA A 486 -3.08 -31.01 -21.27
C ALA A 486 -4.31 -31.90 -21.44
N GLU A 487 -4.27 -33.13 -20.92
CA GLU A 487 -5.39 -34.06 -20.93
C GLU A 487 -6.56 -33.62 -20.03
N GLY A 488 -6.31 -32.75 -19.03
CA GLY A 488 -7.33 -32.24 -18.12
C GLY A 488 -8.20 -33.34 -17.51
N GLU A 489 -9.52 -33.23 -17.71
CA GLU A 489 -10.51 -34.23 -17.29
C GLU A 489 -10.52 -35.52 -18.12
N SER A 490 -9.67 -35.67 -19.14
CA SER A 490 -9.49 -36.93 -19.86
C SER A 490 -8.24 -37.68 -19.43
N TRP A 491 -7.55 -37.21 -18.39
CA TRP A 491 -6.35 -37.86 -17.89
C TRP A 491 -6.65 -39.25 -17.34
N ILE A 492 -5.88 -40.23 -17.82
CA ILE A 492 -5.91 -41.64 -17.43
C ILE A 492 -4.47 -42.10 -17.28
N VAL A 493 -4.20 -42.96 -16.30
CA VAL A 493 -2.87 -43.55 -16.05
C VAL A 493 -2.41 -44.33 -17.30
N LYS A 494 -1.29 -43.92 -17.90
CA LYS A 494 -0.68 -44.62 -19.04
C LYS A 494 0.25 -45.73 -18.53
N LYS A 495 0.58 -46.68 -19.40
CA LYS A 495 1.53 -47.77 -19.05
C LYS A 495 2.92 -47.24 -18.71
N GLU A 496 3.30 -46.10 -19.29
CA GLU A 496 4.57 -45.40 -19.04
C GLU A 496 4.61 -44.82 -17.61
N ASP A 497 3.49 -44.33 -17.09
CA ASP A 497 3.39 -43.76 -15.73
C ASP A 497 3.53 -44.82 -14.63
N LEU A 498 3.29 -46.10 -14.97
CA LEU A 498 3.40 -47.25 -14.06
C LEU A 498 4.86 -47.69 -13.84
N ALA A 499 5.79 -47.27 -14.68
CA ALA A 499 7.19 -47.63 -14.54
C ALA A 499 7.75 -47.08 -13.22
N GLY A 500 8.16 -47.98 -12.31
CA GLY A 500 8.68 -47.61 -10.99
C GLY A 500 7.62 -47.36 -9.91
N ARG A 501 6.33 -47.58 -10.20
CA ARG A 501 5.23 -47.53 -9.22
C ARG A 501 4.74 -48.94 -8.86
N MET A 502 4.27 -49.12 -7.63
CA MET A 502 3.64 -50.38 -7.19
C MET A 502 2.17 -50.41 -7.59
N ASP A 503 1.68 -51.55 -8.08
CA ASP A 503 0.29 -51.72 -8.53
C ASP A 503 -0.58 -52.36 -7.43
N PHE A 504 -1.47 -51.57 -6.84
CA PHE A 504 -2.41 -52.00 -5.79
C PHE A 504 -3.86 -52.06 -6.27
N ARG A 505 -4.12 -51.98 -7.58
CA ARG A 505 -5.49 -51.99 -8.13
C ARG A 505 -6.25 -53.29 -7.90
N HIS A 506 -5.57 -54.33 -7.43
CA HIS A 506 -6.13 -55.63 -7.04
C HIS A 506 -6.70 -55.65 -5.61
N LEU A 507 -6.49 -54.59 -4.81
CA LEU A 507 -6.99 -54.50 -3.44
C LEU A 507 -8.36 -53.82 -3.39
N ASP A 508 -9.22 -54.27 -2.48
CA ASP A 508 -10.53 -53.67 -2.23
C ASP A 508 -10.37 -52.42 -1.34
N VAL A 509 -10.22 -51.26 -2.01
CA VAL A 509 -10.08 -49.96 -1.35
C VAL A 509 -11.40 -49.19 -1.44
N CYS A 510 -11.87 -48.66 -0.29
CA CYS A 510 -12.98 -47.72 -0.22
C CYS A 510 -12.59 -46.43 0.53
N SER A 511 -13.22 -45.31 0.20
CA SER A 511 -13.13 -44.06 0.96
C SER A 511 -14.39 -43.86 1.79
N ILE A 512 -14.25 -43.28 2.98
CA ILE A 512 -15.35 -42.90 3.86
C ILE A 512 -15.28 -41.40 4.04
N ASP A 513 -16.18 -40.69 3.37
CA ASP A 513 -16.16 -39.24 3.25
C ASP A 513 -17.43 -38.58 3.83
N PRO A 514 -17.35 -37.32 4.30
CA PRO A 514 -18.53 -36.57 4.72
C PRO A 514 -19.53 -36.36 3.58
N PRO A 515 -20.84 -36.22 3.87
CA PRO A 515 -21.83 -35.90 2.86
C PRO A 515 -21.53 -34.56 2.18
N GLY A 516 -21.59 -34.52 0.85
CA GLY A 516 -21.35 -33.30 0.06
C GLY A 516 -19.89 -33.03 -0.31
N LEU A 517 -18.99 -34.00 -0.17
CA LEU A 517 -17.62 -33.88 -0.67
C LEU A 517 -17.59 -33.75 -2.20
N TYR A 518 -17.14 -32.60 -2.70
CA TYR A 518 -17.03 -32.29 -4.14
C TYR A 518 -15.68 -32.69 -4.76
N PHE A 519 -14.71 -33.13 -3.97
CA PHE A 519 -13.47 -33.70 -4.50
C PHE A 519 -13.77 -35.12 -4.97
N GLN A 520 -14.13 -35.26 -6.26
CA GLN A 520 -14.12 -36.57 -6.90
C GLN A 520 -12.67 -37.05 -6.95
N TYR A 521 -12.31 -37.94 -6.04
CA TYR A 521 -11.15 -38.80 -6.21
C TYR A 521 -11.43 -39.67 -7.44
N ARG A 522 -11.04 -39.18 -8.62
CA ARG A 522 -10.76 -40.08 -9.73
C ARG A 522 -9.67 -41.01 -9.22
N ARG A 523 -9.91 -42.32 -9.26
CA ARG A 523 -8.99 -43.36 -8.78
C ARG A 523 -7.54 -43.02 -9.15
N PHE A 524 -6.81 -42.44 -8.21
CA PHE A 524 -5.36 -42.37 -8.23
C PHE A 524 -4.90 -43.58 -7.42
N ILE A 525 -4.95 -44.76 -8.06
CA ILE A 525 -4.38 -46.01 -7.55
C ILE A 525 -3.60 -46.65 -8.70
#